data_AF-A0AAW2F2M9-F1
#
_entry.id   AF-A0AAW2F2M9-F1
#
_cell.length_a   1.000
_cell.length_b   1.000
_cell.length_c   1.000
_cell.angle_alpha   90.00
_cell.angle_beta   90.00
_cell.angle_gamma   90.00
#
_symmetry.space_group_name_H-M   'P 1'
#
loop_
_entity.id
_entity.type
_entity.pdbx_description
1 polymer ?
#
loop_
_entity_poly.entity_id
_entity_poly.type
_entity_poly.pdbx_seq_one_letter_code
_entity_poly.pdbx_strand_id
1 'polypeptide(L)'
;MFVKRKVDSELEKLRNEVDGPPNLDMTIVNIQKESSRIHAAYLFEDIGKATLQKLCLLLSATATGKIYDGWQEFATHMGLSIEQIRCIDYDFKGLQDPTYYVLLTYVQSPEATLDKILSALQQIQRLDIINQIKDYVYDLVDAASQHIINQFEIIEPGHIPRAPLVLSPILTVKSNREIKEKTPMYISEDKEKHKQTYGCIVMLTFADDGLPTVECITKIFRSKQPRIGVVILQEQKKHVYSKAEEFIDDCFKQVDYVIPILTRGYIEKINSPMKTYEQMNNNLDTKYLKYIYSLLRYEYMRNQCCNNRVRCIVPDKDVYTIVRANLHPTLQAWFRESDVDGFVSNILFHKI
;
A
#
# COMPACT_ATOMS: atom_id res chain seq x y z
N MET A 1 17.46 -3.52 54.41
CA MET A 1 16.12 -3.19 54.96
C MET A 1 15.36 -2.45 53.88
N PHE A 2 14.49 -3.11 53.12
CA PHE A 2 13.76 -2.47 52.03
C PHE A 2 12.54 -1.71 52.57
N VAL A 3 12.46 -0.43 52.25
CA VAL A 3 11.34 0.45 52.59
C VAL A 3 10.07 -0.14 51.97
N LYS A 4 9.13 -0.60 52.80
CA LYS A 4 7.77 -0.96 52.37
C LYS A 4 7.14 0.29 51.76
N ARG A 5 7.09 0.37 50.43
CA ARG A 5 6.28 1.36 49.72
C ARG A 5 4.83 1.14 50.15
N LYS A 6 4.19 2.15 50.75
CA LYS A 6 2.74 2.20 50.90
C LYS A 6 2.14 2.36 49.51
N VAL A 7 1.83 1.25 48.88
CA VAL A 7 1.06 1.25 47.63
C VAL A 7 -0.40 1.42 48.02
N ASP A 8 -1.09 2.35 47.35
CA ASP A 8 -2.49 2.68 47.59
C ASP A 8 -3.38 1.46 47.30
N SER A 9 -4.23 1.08 48.25
CA SER A 9 -5.07 -0.13 48.12
C SER A 9 -6.11 -0.01 47.01
N GLU A 10 -6.51 1.22 46.64
CA GLU A 10 -7.44 1.45 45.54
C GLU A 10 -6.74 1.26 44.19
N LEU A 11 -5.48 1.70 44.07
CA LEU A 11 -4.67 1.47 42.86
C LEU A 11 -4.34 -0.02 42.67
N GLU A 12 -4.14 -0.77 43.77
CA GLU A 12 -3.89 -2.21 43.69
C GLU A 12 -5.16 -3.00 43.32
N LYS A 13 -6.35 -2.55 43.75
CA LYS A 13 -7.63 -3.10 43.27
C LYS A 13 -7.83 -2.86 41.79
N LEU A 14 -7.61 -1.63 41.31
CA LEU A 14 -7.71 -1.29 39.88
C LEU A 14 -6.70 -2.08 39.03
N ARG A 15 -5.50 -2.36 39.56
CA ARG A 15 -4.51 -3.23 38.89
C ARG A 15 -4.96 -4.68 38.75
N ASN A 16 -5.76 -5.18 39.68
CA ASN A 16 -6.27 -6.55 39.66
C ASN A 16 -7.58 -6.69 38.88
N GLU A 17 -8.28 -5.58 38.61
CA GLU A 17 -9.50 -5.53 37.80
C GLU A 17 -9.22 -5.38 36.30
N VAL A 18 -8.03 -4.92 35.94
CA VAL A 18 -7.59 -4.83 34.54
C VAL A 18 -6.80 -6.10 34.22
N ASP A 19 -7.29 -6.89 33.25
CA ASP A 19 -6.52 -8.02 32.71
C ASP A 19 -5.12 -7.50 32.33
N GLY A 20 -4.10 -8.15 32.87
CA GLY A 20 -2.71 -7.82 32.58
C GLY A 20 -2.45 -7.85 31.07
N PRO A 21 -1.38 -7.18 30.60
CA PRO A 21 -1.03 -7.23 29.18
C PRO A 21 -0.92 -8.70 28.74
N PRO A 22 -1.46 -9.05 27.55
CA PRO A 22 -1.49 -10.43 27.09
C PRO A 22 -0.08 -11.01 27.12
N ASN A 23 0.06 -12.26 27.57
CA ASN A 23 1.34 -12.97 27.54
C ASN A 23 1.71 -13.27 26.07
N LEU A 24 2.43 -12.34 25.46
CA LEU A 24 2.86 -12.42 24.08
C LEU A 24 3.90 -13.53 23.89
N ASP A 25 4.72 -13.85 24.88
CA ASP A 25 5.80 -14.83 24.75
C ASP A 25 5.27 -16.22 24.38
N MET A 26 4.25 -16.70 25.08
CA MET A 26 3.63 -17.99 24.77
C MET A 26 2.88 -17.96 23.44
N THR A 27 2.22 -16.84 23.14
CA THR A 27 1.51 -16.63 21.87
C THR A 27 2.48 -16.69 20.69
N ILE A 28 3.64 -16.05 20.81
CA ILE A 28 4.67 -15.99 19.76
C ILE A 28 5.29 -17.38 19.54
N VAL A 29 5.60 -18.11 20.61
CA VAL A 29 6.15 -19.47 20.49
C VAL A 29 5.16 -20.41 19.78
N ASN A 30 3.86 -20.33 20.11
CA ASN A 30 2.84 -21.16 19.49
C ASN A 30 2.70 -20.86 17.99
N ILE A 31 2.55 -19.58 17.65
CA ILE A 31 2.39 -19.19 16.24
C ILE A 31 3.64 -19.49 15.42
N GLN A 32 4.85 -19.34 15.97
CA GLN A 32 6.10 -19.72 15.30
C GLN A 32 6.14 -21.22 15.05
N LYS A 33 5.77 -22.03 16.03
CA LYS A 33 5.73 -23.48 15.89
C LYS A 33 4.77 -23.91 14.78
N GLU A 34 3.56 -23.35 14.76
CA GLU A 34 2.54 -23.71 13.76
C GLU A 34 2.87 -23.20 12.36
N SER A 35 3.48 -22.01 12.27
CA SER A 35 3.87 -21.39 11.00
C SER A 35 5.24 -21.86 10.46
N SER A 36 5.99 -22.65 11.23
CA SER A 36 7.36 -23.12 10.87
C SER A 36 7.44 -23.98 9.62
N ARG A 37 6.30 -24.53 9.21
CA ARG A 37 6.20 -25.41 8.05
C ARG A 37 5.50 -24.75 6.88
N ILE A 38 4.93 -23.57 7.05
CA ILE A 38 4.19 -22.90 5.97
C ILE A 38 5.16 -22.02 5.20
N HIS A 39 5.34 -22.32 3.91
CA HIS A 39 6.14 -21.49 3.03
C HIS A 39 5.51 -20.09 2.90
N ALA A 40 6.32 -19.04 3.04
CA ALA A 40 5.88 -17.66 3.05
C ALA A 40 5.31 -17.19 1.69
N ALA A 41 5.51 -17.94 0.61
CA ALA A 41 4.87 -17.65 -0.68
C ALA A 41 3.33 -17.66 -0.60
N TYR A 42 2.73 -18.34 0.39
CA TYR A 42 1.29 -18.26 0.64
C TYR A 42 0.78 -16.83 0.93
N LEU A 43 1.66 -15.92 1.38
CA LEU A 43 1.34 -14.50 1.53
C LEU A 43 0.87 -13.84 0.22
N PHE A 44 1.26 -14.40 -0.92
CA PHE A 44 0.95 -13.87 -2.25
C PHE A 44 -0.22 -14.58 -2.93
N GLU A 45 -0.82 -15.59 -2.28
CA GLU A 45 -2.10 -16.17 -2.69
C GLU A 45 -3.27 -15.43 -2.04
N ASP A 46 -4.50 -15.69 -2.52
CA ASP A 46 -5.70 -15.03 -2.01
C ASP A 46 -5.88 -15.21 -0.49
N ILE A 47 -5.50 -16.38 0.04
CA ILE A 47 -5.61 -16.69 1.47
C ILE A 47 -4.63 -15.90 2.34
N GLY A 48 -3.44 -15.54 1.84
CA GLY A 48 -2.41 -14.83 2.60
C GLY A 48 -2.38 -13.32 2.36
N LYS A 49 -3.18 -12.82 1.41
CA LYS A 49 -3.18 -11.42 0.99
C LYS A 49 -3.45 -10.44 2.13
N ALA A 50 -4.36 -10.77 3.05
CA ALA A 50 -4.65 -9.93 4.22
C ALA A 50 -3.44 -9.81 5.15
N THR A 51 -2.74 -10.92 5.40
CA THR A 51 -1.51 -10.96 6.20
C THR A 51 -0.40 -10.13 5.55
N LEU A 52 -0.19 -10.29 4.23
CA LEU A 52 0.78 -9.51 3.47
C LEU A 52 0.50 -8.01 3.55
N GLN A 53 -0.76 -7.60 3.34
CA GLN A 53 -1.18 -6.21 3.41
C GLN A 53 -0.92 -5.61 4.80
N LYS A 54 -1.23 -6.37 5.85
CA LYS A 54 -1.04 -5.93 7.24
C LYS A 54 0.44 -5.78 7.58
N LEU A 55 1.29 -6.69 7.11
CA LEU A 55 2.76 -6.59 7.26
C LEU A 55 3.29 -5.34 6.55
N CYS A 56 2.92 -5.11 5.30
CA CYS A 56 3.31 -3.94 4.53
C CYS A 56 2.94 -2.64 5.24
N LEU A 57 1.68 -2.55 5.69
CA LEU A 57 1.19 -1.40 6.45
C LEU A 57 2.07 -1.13 7.68
N LEU A 58 2.27 -2.13 8.53
CA LEU A 58 2.86 -1.92 9.84
C LEU A 58 4.38 -1.67 9.77
N LEU A 59 5.08 -2.30 8.83
CA LEU A 59 6.53 -2.13 8.66
C LEU A 59 6.88 -0.86 7.89
N SER A 60 6.15 -0.54 6.82
CA SER A 60 6.45 0.62 5.97
C SER A 60 5.87 1.94 6.47
N ALA A 61 4.78 1.92 7.26
CA ALA A 61 4.21 3.13 7.86
C ALA A 61 4.96 3.61 9.12
N THR A 62 5.93 2.82 9.62
CA THR A 62 6.73 3.21 10.78
C THR A 62 7.74 4.28 10.35
N ALA A 63 7.59 5.51 10.84
CA ALA A 63 8.50 6.60 10.53
C ALA A 63 9.92 6.26 11.01
N THR A 64 10.92 6.40 10.13
CA THR A 64 12.34 6.26 10.45
C THR A 64 12.77 7.39 11.40
N GLY A 65 12.65 7.13 12.69
CA GLY A 65 12.97 8.09 13.74
C GLY A 65 13.36 7.39 15.03
N LYS A 66 14.68 7.17 15.22
CA LYS A 66 15.47 6.88 16.43
C LYS A 66 14.97 5.89 17.50
N ILE A 67 13.74 5.39 17.46
CA ILE A 67 13.16 4.50 18.48
C ILE A 67 12.70 3.17 17.88
N TYR A 68 12.32 3.13 16.59
CA TYR A 68 11.88 1.91 15.93
C TYR A 68 12.61 1.67 14.61
N ASP A 69 12.96 0.41 14.43
CA ASP A 69 13.64 -0.13 13.27
C ASP A 69 12.64 -0.27 12.10
N GLY A 70 13.02 0.26 10.94
CA GLY A 70 12.18 0.36 9.76
C GLY A 70 12.20 -0.92 8.90
N TRP A 71 11.52 -0.87 7.75
CA TRP A 71 11.50 -1.97 6.79
C TRP A 71 12.90 -2.37 6.30
N GLN A 72 13.88 -1.47 6.29
CA GLN A 72 15.26 -1.76 5.87
C GLN A 72 15.98 -2.71 6.85
N GLU A 73 15.74 -2.54 8.15
CA GLU A 73 16.32 -3.39 9.17
C GLU A 73 15.63 -4.76 9.17
N PHE A 74 14.31 -4.76 9.05
CA PHE A 74 13.55 -5.98 8.76
C PHE A 74 14.12 -6.71 7.54
N ALA A 75 14.37 -6.02 6.43
CA ALA A 75 14.96 -6.61 5.22
C ALA A 75 16.33 -7.25 5.45
N THR A 76 17.16 -6.62 6.28
CA THR A 76 18.48 -7.15 6.65
C THR A 76 18.32 -8.47 7.43
N HIS A 77 17.38 -8.53 8.38
CA HIS A 77 17.06 -9.76 9.12
C HIS A 77 16.39 -10.83 8.26
N MET A 78 15.70 -10.45 7.18
CA MET A 78 15.19 -11.37 6.16
C MET A 78 16.28 -11.86 5.17
N GLY A 79 17.53 -11.42 5.32
CA GLY A 79 18.68 -11.88 4.54
C GLY A 79 18.92 -11.14 3.22
N LEU A 80 18.32 -9.96 3.03
CA LEU A 80 18.58 -9.14 1.85
C LEU A 80 19.94 -8.45 1.95
N SER A 81 20.63 -8.36 0.81
CA SER A 81 21.87 -7.59 0.68
C SER A 81 21.61 -6.07 0.73
N ILE A 82 22.64 -5.30 1.05
CA ILE A 82 22.58 -3.82 1.07
C ILE A 82 22.21 -3.29 -0.32
N GLU A 83 22.70 -3.95 -1.38
CA GLU A 83 22.41 -3.61 -2.77
C GLU A 83 20.93 -3.81 -3.10
N GLN A 84 20.33 -4.93 -2.68
CA GLN A 84 18.90 -5.19 -2.85
C GLN A 84 18.05 -4.20 -2.06
N ILE A 85 18.42 -3.91 -0.81
CA ILE A 85 17.72 -2.92 0.02
C ILE A 85 17.76 -1.53 -0.64
N ARG A 86 18.92 -1.12 -1.16
CA ARG A 86 19.05 0.15 -1.92
C ARG A 86 18.22 0.15 -3.19
N CYS A 87 18.20 -0.96 -3.93
CA CYS A 87 17.39 -1.07 -5.14
C CYS A 87 15.89 -0.93 -4.81
N ILE A 88 15.43 -1.51 -3.70
CA ILE A 88 14.06 -1.32 -3.22
C ILE A 88 13.79 0.15 -2.87
N ASP A 89 14.71 0.82 -2.17
CA ASP A 89 14.52 2.21 -1.72
C ASP A 89 14.64 3.27 -2.84
N TYR A 90 15.40 2.99 -3.90
CA TYR A 90 15.63 3.97 -4.98
C TYR A 90 14.91 3.63 -6.29
N ASP A 91 14.92 2.37 -6.72
CA ASP A 91 14.48 1.97 -8.07
C ASP A 91 13.05 1.42 -8.07
N PHE A 92 12.62 0.78 -6.98
CA PHE A 92 11.26 0.23 -6.84
C PHE A 92 10.31 1.12 -6.01
N LYS A 93 10.83 2.23 -5.47
CA LYS A 93 10.04 3.16 -4.68
C LYS A 93 8.89 3.73 -5.50
N GLY A 94 7.66 3.59 -4.98
CA GLY A 94 6.45 4.13 -5.60
C GLY A 94 5.72 3.16 -6.55
N LEU A 95 6.30 2.00 -6.89
CA LEU A 95 5.62 0.94 -7.65
C LEU A 95 4.76 0.06 -6.75
N GLN A 96 5.33 -0.37 -5.61
CA GLN A 96 4.66 -1.08 -4.52
C GLN A 96 5.29 -0.68 -3.18
N ASP A 97 4.74 -1.20 -2.09
CA ASP A 97 5.28 -1.04 -0.75
C ASP A 97 6.70 -1.65 -0.62
N PRO A 98 7.68 -1.00 0.05
CA PRO A 98 9.02 -1.57 0.21
C PRO A 98 9.02 -2.94 0.89
N THR A 99 8.20 -3.15 1.91
CA THR A 99 8.06 -4.42 2.62
C THR A 99 7.51 -5.51 1.70
N TYR A 100 6.66 -5.16 0.73
CA TYR A 100 6.20 -6.10 -0.29
C TYR A 100 7.38 -6.68 -1.08
N TYR A 101 8.33 -5.84 -1.51
CA TYR A 101 9.51 -6.31 -2.24
C TYR A 101 10.48 -7.09 -1.37
N VAL A 102 10.59 -6.76 -0.07
CA VAL A 102 11.37 -7.55 0.89
C VAL A 102 10.81 -8.96 0.98
N LEU A 103 9.50 -9.08 1.20
CA LEU A 103 8.83 -10.37 1.30
C LEU A 103 8.87 -11.13 -0.04
N LEU A 104 8.70 -10.44 -1.17
CA LEU A 104 8.78 -11.05 -2.49
C LEU A 104 10.18 -11.62 -2.78
N THR A 105 11.23 -10.92 -2.33
CA THR A 105 12.62 -11.37 -2.42
C THR A 105 12.85 -12.59 -1.52
N TYR A 106 12.34 -12.51 -0.29
CA TYR A 106 12.48 -13.57 0.70
C TYR A 106 11.86 -14.90 0.24
N VAL A 107 10.64 -14.87 -0.31
CA VAL A 107 9.92 -16.08 -0.73
C VAL A 107 10.56 -16.80 -1.93
N GLN A 108 11.62 -16.25 -2.53
CA GLN A 108 12.37 -16.95 -3.57
C GLN A 108 13.24 -18.09 -2.99
N SER A 109 13.50 -18.11 -1.67
CA SER A 109 14.24 -19.20 -1.02
C SER A 109 13.30 -20.38 -0.71
N PRO A 110 13.72 -21.63 -0.97
CA PRO A 110 12.89 -22.81 -0.64
C PRO A 110 12.69 -23.01 0.87
N GLU A 111 13.56 -22.39 1.69
CA GLU A 111 13.43 -22.43 3.14
C GLU A 111 12.67 -21.22 3.70
N ALA A 112 12.01 -20.44 2.85
CA ALA A 112 11.32 -19.22 3.26
C ALA A 112 10.00 -19.56 3.96
N THR A 113 10.02 -19.75 5.27
CA THR A 113 8.86 -20.06 6.10
C THR A 113 8.30 -18.83 6.83
N LEU A 114 7.04 -18.90 7.26
CA LEU A 114 6.36 -17.80 7.95
C LEU A 114 6.93 -17.52 9.36
N ASP A 115 7.38 -18.55 10.09
CA ASP A 115 7.99 -18.39 11.43
C ASP A 115 9.27 -17.54 11.41
N LYS A 116 10.03 -17.60 10.32
CA LYS A 116 11.24 -16.79 10.12
C LYS A 116 10.90 -15.31 9.94
N ILE A 117 9.75 -14.97 9.34
CA ILE A 117 9.23 -13.58 9.33
C ILE A 117 8.95 -13.12 10.76
N LEU A 118 8.29 -13.97 11.57
CA LEU A 118 7.99 -13.66 12.96
C LEU A 118 9.28 -13.52 13.80
N SER A 119 10.27 -14.36 13.53
CA SER A 119 11.60 -14.30 14.16
C SER A 119 12.33 -13.00 13.80
N ALA A 120 12.28 -12.56 12.55
CA ALA A 120 12.82 -11.27 12.14
C ALA A 120 12.11 -10.10 12.85
N LEU A 121 10.77 -10.15 12.97
CA LEU A 121 10.01 -9.15 13.73
C LEU A 121 10.40 -9.11 15.22
N GLN A 122 10.68 -10.25 15.84
CA GLN A 122 11.21 -10.30 17.22
C GLN A 122 12.60 -9.70 17.32
N GLN A 123 13.47 -9.96 16.35
CA GLN A 123 14.85 -9.45 16.34
C GLN A 123 14.86 -7.92 16.32
N ILE A 124 13.99 -7.30 15.52
CA ILE A 124 13.80 -5.84 15.46
C ILE A 124 12.88 -5.28 16.56
N GLN A 125 12.56 -6.08 17.58
CA GLN A 125 11.73 -5.69 18.73
C GLN A 125 10.31 -5.18 18.38
N ARG A 126 9.74 -5.61 17.24
CA ARG A 126 8.40 -5.23 16.77
C ARG A 126 7.32 -6.23 17.18
N LEU A 127 7.21 -6.47 18.48
CA LEU A 127 6.21 -7.38 19.06
C LEU A 127 4.77 -6.86 18.87
N ASP A 128 4.60 -5.55 18.69
CA ASP A 128 3.34 -4.89 18.35
C ASP A 128 2.78 -5.39 17.02
N ILE A 129 3.65 -5.63 16.04
CA ILE A 129 3.26 -6.18 14.74
C ILE A 129 2.79 -7.61 14.90
N ILE A 130 3.57 -8.43 15.62
CA ILE A 130 3.22 -9.84 15.84
C ILE A 130 1.85 -9.96 16.50
N ASN A 131 1.56 -9.15 17.52
CA ASN A 131 0.25 -9.16 18.17
C ASN A 131 -0.90 -8.75 17.23
N GLN A 132 -0.66 -7.88 16.25
CA GLN A 132 -1.67 -7.43 15.29
C GLN A 132 -1.90 -8.39 14.12
N ILE A 133 -0.91 -9.20 13.76
CA ILE A 133 -1.02 -10.13 12.62
C ILE A 133 -1.36 -11.56 13.05
N LYS A 134 -1.31 -11.88 14.36
CA LYS A 134 -1.40 -13.26 14.86
C LYS A 134 -2.64 -14.00 14.34
N ASP A 135 -3.81 -13.38 14.36
CA ASP A 135 -5.06 -14.03 13.96
C ASP A 135 -5.05 -14.34 12.45
N TYR A 136 -4.54 -13.40 11.64
CA TYR A 136 -4.36 -13.59 10.20
C TYR A 136 -3.36 -14.71 9.86
N VAL A 137 -2.31 -14.86 10.67
CA VAL A 137 -1.34 -15.94 10.50
C VAL A 137 -1.97 -17.28 10.88
N TYR A 138 -2.75 -17.36 11.97
CA TYR A 138 -3.48 -18.59 12.31
C TYR A 138 -4.45 -19.00 11.20
N ASP A 139 -5.28 -18.06 10.71
CA ASP A 139 -6.21 -18.31 9.60
C ASP A 139 -5.48 -18.84 8.35
N LEU A 140 -4.31 -18.28 8.06
CA LEU A 140 -3.46 -18.71 6.93
C LEU A 140 -2.89 -20.11 7.14
N VAL A 141 -2.37 -20.41 8.34
CA VAL A 141 -1.82 -21.74 8.68
C VAL A 141 -2.92 -22.79 8.58
N ASP A 142 -4.11 -22.50 9.13
CA ASP A 142 -5.25 -23.40 9.08
C ASP A 142 -5.67 -23.68 7.63
N ALA A 143 -5.81 -22.63 6.81
CA ALA A 143 -6.15 -22.77 5.40
C ALA A 143 -5.10 -23.57 4.60
N ALA A 144 -3.81 -23.30 4.81
CA ALA A 144 -2.72 -24.00 4.12
C ALA A 144 -2.60 -25.47 4.55
N SER A 145 -3.02 -25.81 5.77
CA SER A 145 -2.89 -27.14 6.35
C SER A 145 -4.04 -28.10 6.02
N GLN A 146 -5.15 -27.62 5.43
CA GLN A 146 -6.40 -28.38 5.24
C GLN A 146 -6.31 -29.65 4.36
N HIS A 147 -5.19 -29.89 3.67
CA HIS A 147 -5.05 -31.01 2.73
C HIS A 147 -3.74 -31.81 2.85
N ILE A 148 -3.02 -31.72 3.98
CA ILE A 148 -1.65 -32.22 4.07
C ILE A 148 -1.50 -33.36 5.07
N ILE A 149 -1.07 -34.51 4.53
CA ILE A 149 -0.95 -35.78 5.26
C ILE A 149 0.47 -35.97 5.84
N ASN A 150 1.48 -35.33 5.24
CA ASN A 150 2.88 -35.46 5.67
C ASN A 150 3.27 -34.40 6.71
N GLN A 151 3.90 -34.85 7.80
CA GLN A 151 4.24 -34.01 8.96
C GLN A 151 5.63 -33.37 8.92
N PHE A 152 6.48 -33.68 7.92
CA PHE A 152 7.90 -33.30 7.94
C PHE A 152 8.36 -32.34 6.83
N GLU A 153 7.55 -32.11 5.80
CA GLU A 153 7.93 -31.22 4.69
C GLU A 153 7.35 -29.82 4.86
N ILE A 154 8.04 -28.82 4.29
CA ILE A 154 7.53 -27.46 4.13
C ILE A 154 6.36 -27.52 3.15
N ILE A 155 5.27 -26.87 3.55
CA ILE A 155 4.01 -26.76 2.83
C ILE A 155 4.18 -25.59 1.86
N GLU A 156 4.30 -25.91 0.57
CA GLU A 156 4.48 -24.93 -0.50
C GLU A 156 3.17 -24.70 -1.29
N PRO A 157 2.90 -23.45 -1.70
CA PRO A 157 1.81 -23.16 -2.62
C PRO A 157 2.09 -23.72 -4.02
N GLY A 158 1.03 -23.86 -4.83
CA GLY A 158 1.14 -24.33 -6.20
C GLY A 158 1.93 -23.39 -7.12
N HIS A 159 2.11 -22.13 -6.70
CA HIS A 159 2.87 -21.11 -7.41
C HIS A 159 3.67 -20.22 -6.46
N ILE A 160 4.97 -20.08 -6.72
CA ILE A 160 5.82 -19.08 -6.05
C ILE A 160 5.95 -17.88 -7.00
N PRO A 161 5.52 -16.66 -6.59
CA PRO A 161 5.64 -15.48 -7.43
C PRO A 161 7.11 -15.16 -7.69
N ARG A 162 7.44 -14.68 -8.88
CA ARG A 162 8.83 -14.34 -9.22
C ARG A 162 9.18 -12.91 -8.83
N ALA A 163 10.32 -12.75 -8.17
CA ALA A 163 10.91 -11.44 -7.94
C ALA A 163 11.60 -10.90 -9.22
N PRO A 164 11.74 -9.57 -9.38
CA PRO A 164 12.65 -8.98 -10.36
C PRO A 164 14.05 -9.60 -10.27
N LEU A 165 14.77 -9.71 -11.40
CA LEU A 165 16.09 -10.36 -11.45
C LEU A 165 17.10 -9.76 -10.47
N VAL A 166 17.10 -8.43 -10.29
CA VAL A 166 17.97 -7.73 -9.34
C VAL A 166 17.68 -8.08 -7.87
N LEU A 167 16.46 -8.55 -7.59
CA LEU A 167 16.01 -9.01 -6.29
C LEU A 167 16.06 -10.54 -6.15
N SER A 168 16.33 -11.26 -7.23
CA SER A 168 16.40 -12.72 -7.19
C SER A 168 17.77 -13.18 -6.64
N PRO A 169 17.84 -14.28 -5.88
CA PRO A 169 19.11 -14.87 -5.47
C PRO A 169 19.95 -15.22 -6.71
N ILE A 170 21.26 -14.92 -6.68
CA ILE A 170 22.19 -15.31 -7.74
C ILE A 170 22.45 -16.83 -7.62
N LEU A 171 21.52 -17.64 -8.10
CA LEU A 171 21.73 -19.07 -8.22
C LEU A 171 22.45 -19.37 -9.54
N THR A 172 23.70 -19.81 -9.40
CA THR A 172 24.47 -20.37 -10.50
C THR A 172 23.90 -21.75 -10.86
N VAL A 173 23.45 -21.87 -12.12
CA VAL A 173 23.33 -23.10 -12.95
C VAL A 173 21.96 -23.80 -13.06
N LYS A 174 21.56 -23.91 -14.36
CA LYS A 174 20.64 -24.82 -15.07
C LYS A 174 19.13 -24.61 -14.93
N SER A 175 18.64 -23.63 -15.69
CA SER A 175 17.27 -23.63 -16.21
C SER A 175 17.14 -24.73 -17.26
N ASN A 176 16.30 -25.73 -16.96
CA ASN A 176 15.51 -26.45 -17.95
C ASN A 176 14.11 -26.56 -17.36
N ARG A 177 13.21 -25.65 -17.70
CA ARG A 177 11.77 -25.91 -17.67
C ARG A 177 11.02 -24.97 -18.60
N GLU A 178 10.41 -25.61 -19.58
CA GLU A 178 9.63 -25.06 -20.68
C GLU A 178 8.43 -24.25 -20.15
N ILE A 179 8.23 -23.09 -20.77
CA ILE A 179 7.06 -22.25 -20.61
C ILE A 179 5.92 -22.91 -21.38
N LYS A 180 4.86 -23.33 -20.69
CA LYS A 180 3.55 -23.56 -21.29
C LYS A 180 2.62 -22.44 -20.83
N GLU A 181 2.44 -21.47 -21.72
CA GLU A 181 1.36 -20.50 -21.65
C GLU A 181 0.03 -21.24 -21.74
N LYS A 182 -0.87 -20.97 -20.79
CA LYS A 182 -2.28 -21.32 -20.91
C LYS A 182 -3.10 -20.04 -20.98
N THR A 183 -3.85 -19.96 -22.06
CA THR A 183 -4.87 -18.98 -22.42
C THR A 183 -5.94 -18.82 -21.33
N PRO A 184 -6.45 -17.61 -21.05
CA PRO A 184 -7.62 -17.44 -20.19
C PRO A 184 -8.92 -17.69 -20.97
N MET A 185 -9.86 -18.35 -20.29
CA MET A 185 -11.17 -18.77 -20.79
C MET A 185 -12.22 -17.72 -20.40
N TYR A 186 -12.99 -17.27 -21.38
CA TYR A 186 -14.10 -16.30 -21.27
C TYR A 186 -15.25 -16.82 -20.39
N ILE A 187 -15.86 -15.91 -19.62
CA ILE A 187 -17.32 -15.89 -19.38
C ILE A 187 -17.82 -14.43 -19.48
N SER A 188 -18.57 -14.16 -20.55
CA SER A 188 -19.54 -13.04 -20.73
C SER A 188 -20.89 -13.51 -20.14
N GLU A 189 -21.91 -12.72 -19.72
CA GLU A 189 -22.50 -11.41 -20.09
C GLU A 189 -23.53 -11.11 -18.94
N ASP A 190 -24.12 -9.92 -18.67
CA ASP A 190 -24.86 -9.08 -19.60
C ASP A 190 -25.34 -7.72 -18.98
N LYS A 191 -25.17 -6.64 -19.78
CA LYS A 191 -26.00 -5.41 -20.04
C LYS A 191 -26.42 -4.45 -18.90
N GLU A 192 -26.28 -3.12 -19.03
CA GLU A 192 -26.92 -2.27 -20.06
C GLU A 192 -26.09 -1.07 -20.60
N LYS A 193 -26.59 -0.50 -21.72
CA LYS A 193 -25.98 0.41 -22.70
C LYS A 193 -25.92 1.89 -22.27
N HIS A 194 -24.80 2.59 -22.56
CA HIS A 194 -24.71 3.66 -23.56
C HIS A 194 -23.34 4.40 -23.60
N LYS A 195 -22.84 4.67 -24.82
CA LYS A 195 -22.04 5.82 -25.30
C LYS A 195 -20.59 6.03 -24.78
N GLN A 196 -19.66 6.01 -25.74
CA GLN A 196 -18.21 6.30 -25.61
C GLN A 196 -17.52 5.52 -24.48
N THR A 197 -17.02 4.32 -24.80
CA THR A 197 -16.25 3.49 -23.87
C THR A 197 -14.88 4.13 -23.62
N TYR A 198 -14.81 4.96 -22.58
CA TYR A 198 -13.53 5.32 -21.97
C TYR A 198 -12.85 4.05 -21.46
N GLY A 199 -11.56 3.90 -21.72
CA GLY A 199 -10.76 2.78 -21.19
C GLY A 199 -10.53 2.90 -19.68
N CYS A 200 -10.59 4.13 -19.16
CA CYS A 200 -10.43 4.46 -17.74
C CYS A 200 -11.05 5.84 -17.50
N ILE A 201 -11.57 6.09 -16.30
CA ILE A 201 -12.05 7.40 -15.85
C ILE A 201 -11.19 7.81 -14.64
N VAL A 202 -10.68 9.03 -14.65
CA VAL A 202 -9.81 9.54 -13.60
C VAL A 202 -10.31 10.88 -13.07
N MET A 203 -10.13 11.12 -11.78
CA MET A 203 -10.36 12.43 -11.16
C MET A 203 -9.03 13.11 -10.89
N LEU A 204 -8.82 14.32 -11.40
CA LEU A 204 -7.62 15.10 -11.10
C LEU A 204 -7.88 15.99 -9.88
N THR A 205 -6.90 16.07 -8.98
CA THR A 205 -6.94 17.01 -7.84
C THR A 205 -5.62 17.78 -7.78
N PHE A 206 -5.70 19.10 -7.70
CA PHE A 206 -4.54 19.97 -7.89
C PHE A 206 -4.76 21.33 -7.20
N ALA A 207 -3.65 21.97 -6.82
CA ALA A 207 -3.63 23.38 -6.43
C ALA A 207 -3.37 24.27 -7.67
N ASP A 208 -3.53 25.59 -7.52
CA ASP A 208 -3.44 26.53 -8.65
C ASP A 208 -2.10 26.46 -9.40
N ASP A 209 -1.01 26.16 -8.71
CA ASP A 209 0.34 26.01 -9.29
C ASP A 209 0.54 24.70 -10.09
N GLY A 210 -0.39 23.76 -9.96
CA GLY A 210 -0.45 22.51 -10.74
C GLY A 210 -1.27 22.60 -12.03
N LEU A 211 -1.99 23.70 -12.26
CA LEU A 211 -2.86 23.87 -13.43
C LEU A 211 -2.15 23.64 -14.78
N PRO A 212 -0.91 24.15 -15.02
CA PRO A 212 -0.22 23.89 -16.30
C PRO A 212 0.02 22.40 -16.56
N THR A 213 0.39 21.65 -15.52
CA THR A 213 0.60 20.20 -15.60
C THR A 213 -0.72 19.46 -15.83
N VAL A 214 -1.82 19.90 -15.19
CA VAL A 214 -3.17 19.37 -15.44
C VAL A 214 -3.57 19.55 -16.89
N GLU A 215 -3.39 20.73 -17.47
CA GLU A 215 -3.73 20.99 -18.86
C GLU A 215 -2.93 20.11 -19.82
N CYS A 216 -1.65 19.90 -19.54
CA CYS A 216 -0.77 19.01 -20.29
C CYS A 216 -1.26 17.55 -20.23
N ILE A 217 -1.42 17.01 -19.03
CA ILE A 217 -1.84 15.62 -18.80
C ILE A 217 -3.25 15.37 -19.34
N THR A 218 -4.16 16.32 -19.18
CA THR A 218 -5.54 16.20 -19.68
C THR A 218 -5.56 16.08 -21.20
N LYS A 219 -4.71 16.82 -21.92
CA LYS A 219 -4.57 16.67 -23.39
C LYS A 219 -4.06 15.28 -23.75
N ILE A 220 -3.05 14.77 -23.02
CA ILE A 220 -2.52 13.42 -23.23
C ILE A 220 -3.63 12.39 -23.01
N PHE A 221 -4.29 12.39 -21.86
CA PHE A 221 -5.34 11.43 -21.49
C PHE A 221 -6.50 11.40 -22.48
N ARG A 222 -6.95 12.58 -22.93
CA ARG A 222 -8.04 12.70 -23.91
C ARG A 222 -7.63 12.29 -25.32
N SER A 223 -6.34 12.28 -25.64
CA SER A 223 -5.80 11.91 -26.96
C SER A 223 -5.57 10.41 -27.16
N LYS A 224 -5.51 9.62 -26.08
CA LYS A 224 -5.18 8.18 -26.13
C LYS A 224 -6.31 7.33 -26.71
N GLN A 225 -5.97 6.13 -27.15
CA GLN A 225 -6.93 5.09 -27.55
C GLN A 225 -6.65 3.80 -26.78
N PRO A 226 -7.60 3.30 -25.96
CA PRO A 226 -8.89 3.93 -25.63
C PRO A 226 -8.71 5.27 -24.87
N ARG A 227 -9.69 6.18 -24.99
CA ARG A 227 -9.62 7.50 -24.33
C ARG A 227 -9.74 7.35 -22.82
N ILE A 228 -9.06 8.21 -22.08
CA ILE A 228 -9.22 8.32 -20.63
C ILE A 228 -10.17 9.48 -20.33
N GLY A 229 -11.26 9.19 -19.62
CA GLY A 229 -12.20 10.19 -19.12
C GLY A 229 -11.56 10.96 -17.98
N VAL A 230 -11.66 12.29 -17.98
CA VAL A 230 -11.00 13.15 -16.99
C VAL A 230 -12.04 14.02 -16.31
N VAL A 231 -12.16 13.90 -14.99
CA VAL A 231 -13.01 14.72 -14.13
C VAL A 231 -12.16 15.84 -13.50
N ILE A 232 -12.53 17.08 -13.80
CA ILE A 232 -12.01 18.32 -13.21
C ILE A 232 -13.21 19.09 -12.68
N LEU A 233 -13.19 19.49 -11.40
CA LEU A 233 -14.36 20.13 -10.76
C LEU A 233 -14.69 21.47 -11.40
N GLN A 234 -13.69 22.24 -11.81
CA GLN A 234 -13.87 23.50 -12.50
C GLN A 234 -14.55 23.33 -13.88
N GLU A 235 -14.44 22.18 -14.53
CA GLU A 235 -15.19 21.87 -15.75
C GLU A 235 -16.66 21.49 -15.44
N GLN A 236 -16.96 21.08 -14.21
CA GLN A 236 -18.28 20.61 -13.74
C GLN A 236 -19.02 21.62 -12.85
N LYS A 237 -18.66 22.91 -12.95
CA LYS A 237 -19.18 24.02 -12.12
C LYS A 237 -20.67 23.96 -11.80
N LYS A 238 -21.52 23.73 -12.80
CA LYS A 238 -22.98 23.74 -12.63
C LYS A 238 -23.46 22.71 -11.61
N HIS A 239 -22.86 21.52 -11.60
CA HIS A 239 -23.22 20.44 -10.68
C HIS A 239 -22.61 20.66 -9.29
N VAL A 240 -21.39 21.20 -9.23
CA VAL A 240 -20.73 21.52 -7.96
C VAL A 240 -21.47 22.64 -7.22
N TYR A 241 -21.98 23.67 -7.89
CA TYR A 241 -22.67 24.78 -7.22
C TYR A 241 -24.02 24.40 -6.60
N SER A 242 -24.70 23.36 -7.08
CA SER A 242 -25.97 22.91 -6.50
C SER A 242 -25.78 22.05 -5.26
N LYS A 243 -24.83 21.11 -5.29
CA LYS A 243 -24.61 20.10 -4.24
C LYS A 243 -23.16 19.59 -4.26
N ALA A 244 -22.23 20.44 -3.84
CA ALA A 244 -20.81 20.20 -4.04
C ALA A 244 -20.31 18.88 -3.44
N GLU A 245 -20.60 18.62 -2.16
CA GLU A 245 -20.10 17.43 -1.46
C GLU A 245 -20.70 16.14 -2.03
N GLU A 246 -22.03 16.07 -2.20
CA GLU A 246 -22.71 14.92 -2.83
C GLU A 246 -22.14 14.63 -4.23
N PHE A 247 -21.96 15.67 -5.05
CA PHE A 247 -21.39 15.52 -6.39
C PHE A 247 -19.94 15.03 -6.37
N ILE A 248 -19.12 15.56 -5.46
CA ILE A 248 -17.72 15.15 -5.31
C ILE A 248 -17.66 13.70 -4.83
N ASP A 249 -18.49 13.30 -3.87
CA ASP A 249 -18.59 11.91 -3.39
C ASP A 249 -18.99 10.95 -4.51
N ASP A 250 -19.97 11.34 -5.34
CA ASP A 250 -20.41 10.53 -6.47
C ASP A 250 -19.31 10.38 -7.52
N CYS A 251 -18.63 11.48 -7.87
CA CYS A 251 -17.47 11.44 -8.77
C CYS A 251 -16.36 10.56 -8.18
N PHE A 252 -16.04 10.76 -6.91
CA PHE A 252 -14.99 10.03 -6.20
C PHE A 252 -15.27 8.53 -6.16
N LYS A 253 -16.53 8.08 -6.07
CA LYS A 253 -16.91 6.66 -6.13
C LYS A 253 -16.87 6.08 -7.54
N GLN A 254 -17.17 6.89 -8.56
CA GLN A 254 -17.34 6.43 -9.94
C GLN A 254 -16.05 6.39 -10.78
N VAL A 255 -15.03 7.16 -10.42
CA VAL A 255 -13.74 7.12 -11.13
C VAL A 255 -12.97 5.83 -10.84
N ASP A 256 -12.09 5.41 -11.74
CA ASP A 256 -11.19 4.28 -11.49
C ASP A 256 -10.01 4.71 -10.61
N TYR A 257 -9.41 5.86 -10.96
CA TYR A 257 -8.27 6.43 -10.24
C TYR A 257 -8.52 7.88 -9.82
N VAL A 258 -7.91 8.26 -8.69
CA VAL A 258 -7.76 9.67 -8.30
C VAL A 258 -6.29 10.03 -8.44
N ILE A 259 -6.01 11.13 -9.14
CA ILE A 259 -4.66 11.55 -9.52
C ILE A 259 -4.37 12.93 -8.92
N PRO A 260 -3.74 12.99 -7.75
CA PRO A 260 -3.19 14.21 -7.21
C PRO A 260 -1.99 14.72 -8.03
N ILE A 261 -2.03 15.99 -8.41
CA ILE A 261 -0.87 16.68 -8.97
C ILE A 261 -0.10 17.31 -7.81
N LEU A 262 1.01 16.66 -7.44
CA LEU A 262 1.79 17.01 -6.26
C LEU A 262 2.77 18.14 -6.58
N THR A 263 2.32 19.36 -6.34
CA THR A 263 3.15 20.57 -6.33
C THR A 263 3.46 20.99 -4.90
N ARG A 264 4.38 21.95 -4.76
CA ARG A 264 4.57 22.65 -3.48
C ARG A 264 3.25 23.23 -2.94
N GLY A 265 2.45 23.88 -3.78
CA GLY A 265 1.16 24.46 -3.40
C GLY A 265 0.14 23.42 -2.94
N TYR A 266 0.14 22.22 -3.56
CA TYR A 266 -0.71 21.12 -3.12
C TYR A 266 -0.37 20.69 -1.68
N ILE A 267 0.92 20.48 -1.38
CA ILE A 267 1.40 20.07 -0.05
C ILE A 267 1.13 21.14 1.00
N GLU A 268 1.39 22.41 0.68
CA GLU A 268 1.08 23.52 1.58
C GLU A 268 -0.41 23.58 1.89
N LYS A 269 -1.27 23.33 0.89
CA LYS A 269 -2.72 23.41 1.06
C LYS A 269 -3.30 22.28 1.91
N ILE A 270 -2.87 21.03 1.72
CA ILE A 270 -3.34 19.91 2.56
C ILE A 270 -2.86 19.98 4.01
N ASN A 271 -1.69 20.59 4.25
CA ASN A 271 -1.10 20.70 5.58
C ASN A 271 -1.49 21.99 6.32
N SER A 272 -2.03 22.98 5.60
CA SER A 272 -2.43 24.25 6.20
C SER A 272 -3.61 24.05 7.16
N PRO A 273 -3.50 24.47 8.44
CA PRO A 273 -4.63 24.49 9.35
C PRO A 273 -5.74 25.31 8.74
N MET A 274 -6.96 24.81 8.82
CA MET A 274 -8.16 25.38 8.20
C MET A 274 -8.33 26.82 8.70
N LYS A 275 -7.87 27.82 7.93
CA LYS A 275 -8.25 29.21 8.17
C LYS A 275 -9.70 29.32 7.72
N THR A 276 -10.59 29.63 8.67
CA THR A 276 -12.04 29.78 8.50
C THR A 276 -12.45 30.87 7.47
N TYR A 277 -11.48 31.54 6.87
CA TYR A 277 -11.63 32.46 5.75
C TYR A 277 -10.57 32.17 4.70
N GLU A 278 -10.66 31.03 3.99
CA GLU A 278 -9.97 30.94 2.70
C GLU A 278 -10.66 31.94 1.77
N GLN A 279 -9.88 32.96 1.37
CA GLN A 279 -10.19 33.94 0.33
C GLN A 279 -10.95 33.28 -0.81
N MET A 280 -11.89 34.01 -1.42
CA MET A 280 -12.72 33.59 -2.56
C MET A 280 -11.89 32.93 -3.67
N ASN A 281 -11.58 31.65 -3.52
CA ASN A 281 -10.95 30.85 -4.55
C ASN A 281 -12.05 30.49 -5.52
N ASN A 282 -12.08 31.21 -6.64
CA ASN A 282 -12.99 30.97 -7.76
C ASN A 282 -12.69 29.63 -8.47
N ASN A 283 -11.57 28.98 -8.12
CA ASN A 283 -11.21 27.66 -8.61
C ASN A 283 -11.80 26.58 -7.68
N LEU A 284 -12.76 25.82 -8.20
CA LEU A 284 -13.42 24.74 -7.46
C LEU A 284 -12.47 23.60 -7.10
N ASP A 285 -11.50 23.28 -7.95
CA ASP A 285 -10.52 22.22 -7.69
C ASP A 285 -9.67 22.56 -6.45
N THR A 286 -9.16 23.80 -6.41
CA THR A 286 -8.41 24.32 -5.27
C THR A 286 -9.28 24.47 -4.02
N LYS A 287 -10.55 24.86 -4.16
CA LYS A 287 -11.49 25.04 -3.03
C LYS A 287 -11.79 23.72 -2.32
N TYR A 288 -12.01 22.64 -3.08
CA TYR A 288 -12.39 21.34 -2.52
C TYR A 288 -11.21 20.36 -2.32
N LEU A 289 -9.98 20.81 -2.58
CA LEU A 289 -8.75 20.02 -2.42
C LEU A 289 -8.65 19.33 -1.06
N LYS A 290 -8.88 20.06 0.04
CA LYS A 290 -8.84 19.49 1.41
C LYS A 290 -9.92 18.43 1.64
N TYR A 291 -11.11 18.65 1.09
CA TYR A 291 -12.22 17.71 1.19
C TYR A 291 -11.90 16.41 0.44
N ILE A 292 -11.44 16.51 -0.82
CA ILE A 292 -10.97 15.34 -1.59
C ILE A 292 -9.85 14.61 -0.84
N TYR A 293 -8.87 15.35 -0.30
CA TYR A 293 -7.80 14.73 0.49
C TYR A 293 -8.32 13.99 1.74
N SER A 294 -9.38 14.48 2.38
CA SER A 294 -10.03 13.76 3.48
C SER A 294 -10.67 12.46 3.02
N LEU A 295 -11.30 12.43 1.84
CA LEU A 295 -11.85 11.22 1.22
C LEU A 295 -10.75 10.21 0.88
N LEU A 296 -9.61 10.67 0.34
CA LEU A 296 -8.46 9.81 0.05
C LEU A 296 -7.94 9.11 1.31
N ARG A 297 -7.79 9.84 2.42
CA ARG A 297 -7.35 9.26 3.71
C ARG A 297 -8.38 8.30 4.28
N TYR A 298 -9.67 8.66 4.20
CA TYR A 298 -10.76 7.81 4.68
C TYR A 298 -10.83 6.49 3.90
N GLU A 299 -10.77 6.55 2.57
CA GLU A 299 -10.74 5.35 1.73
C GLU A 299 -9.51 4.50 2.03
N TYR A 300 -8.34 5.12 2.19
CA TYR A 300 -7.12 4.43 2.56
C TYR A 300 -7.28 3.67 3.90
N MET A 301 -7.76 4.33 4.95
CA MET A 301 -8.02 3.69 6.24
C MET A 301 -9.05 2.55 6.13
N ARG A 302 -10.16 2.78 5.42
CA ARG A 302 -11.22 1.78 5.20
C ARG A 302 -10.70 0.55 4.46
N ASN A 303 -9.80 0.75 3.51
CA ASN A 303 -9.19 -0.32 2.72
C ASN A 303 -7.97 -0.94 3.44
N GLN A 304 -7.97 -0.95 4.77
CA GLN A 304 -6.87 -1.49 5.59
C GLN A 304 -5.51 -0.93 5.19
N CYS A 305 -5.48 0.36 4.85
CA CYS A 305 -4.29 1.09 4.44
C CYS A 305 -3.66 0.60 3.14
N CYS A 306 -4.47 0.06 2.22
CA CYS A 306 -4.06 -0.25 0.86
C CYS A 306 -4.42 0.89 -0.10
N ASN A 307 -3.42 1.37 -0.84
CA ASN A 307 -3.61 2.42 -1.84
C ASN A 307 -3.85 1.84 -3.25
N ASN A 308 -5.08 1.46 -3.53
CA ASN A 308 -5.44 0.83 -4.81
C ASN A 308 -5.72 1.83 -5.93
N ARG A 309 -6.21 3.03 -5.61
CA ARG A 309 -6.80 3.98 -6.57
C ARG A 309 -6.05 5.31 -6.70
N VAL A 310 -5.20 5.65 -5.74
CA VAL A 310 -4.53 6.97 -5.75
C VAL A 310 -3.17 6.83 -6.40
N ARG A 311 -2.97 7.53 -7.52
CA ARG A 311 -1.71 7.54 -8.27
C ARG A 311 -1.36 8.97 -8.59
N CYS A 312 -0.35 9.50 -7.92
CA CYS A 312 -0.02 10.90 -8.03
C CYS A 312 0.88 11.17 -9.24
N ILE A 313 0.88 12.41 -9.74
CA ILE A 313 1.83 12.89 -10.73
C ILE A 313 2.57 14.09 -10.15
N VAL A 314 3.89 14.08 -10.27
CA VAL A 314 4.77 15.13 -9.76
C VAL A 314 5.39 15.86 -10.95
N PRO A 315 5.17 17.19 -11.08
CA PRO A 315 5.90 17.98 -12.07
C PRO A 315 7.41 17.85 -11.88
N ASP A 316 8.17 17.76 -12.96
CA ASP A 316 9.61 17.48 -12.88
C ASP A 316 10.37 18.50 -12.02
N LYS A 317 9.92 19.77 -12.05
CA LYS A 317 10.44 20.86 -11.23
C LYS A 317 10.24 20.69 -9.72
N ASP A 318 9.22 19.92 -9.31
CA ASP A 318 8.79 19.75 -7.92
C ASP A 318 9.28 18.43 -7.30
N VAL A 319 9.86 17.51 -8.08
CA VAL A 319 10.33 16.19 -7.62
C VAL A 319 11.18 16.27 -6.36
N TYR A 320 12.16 17.19 -6.33
CA TYR A 320 13.03 17.36 -5.17
C TYR A 320 12.27 17.76 -3.90
N THR A 321 11.28 18.64 -4.03
CA THR A 321 10.42 19.10 -2.93
C THR A 321 9.56 17.95 -2.41
N ILE A 322 8.96 17.18 -3.32
CA ILE A 322 8.05 16.09 -2.99
C ILE A 322 8.79 14.91 -2.33
N VAL A 323 9.97 14.53 -2.84
CA VAL A 323 10.78 13.45 -2.24
C VAL A 323 11.18 13.74 -0.79
N ARG A 324 11.36 15.02 -0.45
CA ARG A 324 11.71 15.47 0.91
C ARG A 324 10.52 15.74 1.80
N ALA A 325 9.32 15.82 1.23
CA ALA A 325 8.11 16.08 1.99
C ALA A 325 7.71 14.82 2.78
N ASN A 326 7.25 15.02 4.02
CA ASN A 326 6.63 13.95 4.79
C ASN A 326 5.20 13.73 4.28
N LEU A 327 5.05 12.91 3.24
CA LEU A 327 3.77 12.61 2.61
C LEU A 327 3.03 11.49 3.34
N HIS A 328 1.72 11.66 3.47
CA HIS A 328 0.84 10.56 3.87
C HIS A 328 0.97 9.38 2.87
N PRO A 329 0.93 8.11 3.32
CA PRO A 329 1.10 6.94 2.45
C PRO A 329 0.24 6.94 1.17
N THR A 330 -0.97 7.48 1.24
CA THR A 330 -1.86 7.64 0.07
C THR A 330 -1.28 8.49 -1.07
N LEU A 331 -0.31 9.36 -0.78
CA LEU A 331 0.35 10.23 -1.76
C LEU A 331 1.76 9.76 -2.15
N GLN A 332 2.24 8.65 -1.59
CA GLN A 332 3.61 8.17 -1.83
C GLN A 332 3.77 7.39 -3.14
N ALA A 333 2.67 6.90 -3.72
CA ALA A 333 2.67 6.30 -5.06
C ALA A 333 2.54 7.41 -6.11
N TRP A 334 3.65 7.79 -6.73
CA TRP A 334 3.70 8.89 -7.69
C TRP A 334 4.60 8.61 -8.92
N PHE A 335 4.29 9.29 -10.02
CA PHE A 335 5.05 9.26 -11.27
C PHE A 335 5.53 10.66 -11.62
N ARG A 336 6.63 10.77 -12.36
CA ARG A 336 7.07 12.06 -12.90
C ARG A 336 6.17 12.49 -14.05
N GLU A 337 6.05 13.80 -14.25
CA GLU A 337 5.38 14.37 -15.40
C GLU A 337 6.03 13.90 -16.72
N SER A 338 7.36 13.72 -16.74
CA SER A 338 8.08 13.12 -17.88
C SER A 338 7.64 11.70 -18.22
N ASP A 339 7.12 10.96 -17.25
CA ASP A 339 6.84 9.52 -17.36
C ASP A 339 5.34 9.22 -17.57
N VAL A 340 4.55 10.26 -17.88
CA VAL A 340 3.09 10.18 -18.02
C VAL A 340 2.66 9.17 -19.08
N ASP A 341 3.42 9.00 -20.16
CA ASP A 341 3.09 8.01 -21.18
C ASP A 341 3.16 6.56 -20.66
N GLY A 342 4.18 6.24 -19.85
CA GLY A 342 4.29 4.94 -19.19
C GLY A 342 3.19 4.75 -18.13
N PHE A 343 2.88 5.81 -17.39
CA PHE A 343 1.76 5.82 -16.45
C PHE A 343 0.42 5.51 -17.12
N VAL A 344 0.14 6.16 -18.27
CA VAL A 344 -1.08 5.93 -19.07
C VAL A 344 -1.22 4.48 -19.48
N SER A 345 -0.13 3.88 -20.00
CA SER A 345 -0.13 2.46 -20.35
C SER A 345 -0.52 1.61 -19.14
N ASN A 346 0.07 1.87 -17.97
CA ASN A 346 -0.21 1.09 -16.75
C ASN A 346 -1.68 1.14 -16.34
N ILE A 347 -2.31 2.33 -16.31
CA ILE A 347 -3.71 2.45 -15.87
C ILE A 347 -4.72 1.91 -16.88
N LEU A 348 -4.34 1.82 -18.16
CA LEU A 348 -5.17 1.19 -19.20
C LEU A 348 -5.04 -0.34 -19.19
N PHE A 349 -3.87 -0.89 -18.86
CA PHE A 349 -3.65 -2.33 -18.78
C PHE A 349 -4.38 -2.99 -17.60
N HIS A 350 -4.59 -2.28 -16.49
CA HIS A 350 -5.27 -2.84 -15.30
C HIS A 350 -6.80 -3.00 -15.47
N LYS A 351 -7.34 -2.75 -16.67
CA LYS A 351 -8.77 -2.82 -16.99
C LYS A 351 -9.15 -3.79 -18.11
N ILE A 352 -8.18 -4.51 -18.68
CA ILE A 352 -8.37 -5.64 -19.61
C ILE A 352 -8.06 -6.91 -18.84
#